data_AF-A0A1J5PNA6-F1
#
_entry.id   AF-A0A1J5PNA6-F1
#
_cell.length_a   1.000
_cell.length_b   1.000
_cell.length_c   1.000
_cell.angle_alpha   90.00
_cell.angle_beta   90.00
_cell.angle_gamma   90.00
#
_symmetry.space_group_name_H-M   'P 1'
#
loop_
_entity.id
_entity.type
_entity.pdbx_description
1 polymer ?
#
loop_
_entity_poly.entity_id
_entity_poly.type
_entity_poly.pdbx_seq_one_letter_code
_entity_poly.pdbx_strand_id
1 'polypeptide(L)'
;MAQVGLAEKVAGEWMPRRAAVLLFAEEPGGLLAAHGTRAEVRLVIYQGKAAEAGAKPNMRKPPRTLRGPLIRLIDDTVRTVLDELSQGVELASSGFRAQHLYPERVVKEAIVNSIIHRDYRLNREIIIRIFDDRLEVDSPGVFPGAITSANIASAGSKARNSLIVKTLRDFPVPPNFDLNEGVPMMFAEMANARLYPPQYRQTLDATHENVTVTLLNLERPTIWDEVSGWIDRNGPIANSDICQIANVDTLKASKMLRAWEDQGVLVRLPDRAKRNMAYTKPTQPFEQPSLLSEAEDNKL
;
A
#
# COMPACT_ATOMS: atom_id res chain seq x y z
N MET A 1 10.60 -6.77 29.55
CA MET A 1 10.92 -7.61 28.36
C MET A 1 10.43 -9.06 28.50
N ALA A 2 10.69 -9.79 29.60
CA ALA A 2 10.27 -11.19 29.74
C ALA A 2 8.74 -11.43 29.85
N GLN A 3 7.99 -10.57 30.55
CA GLN A 3 6.52 -10.71 30.69
C GLN A 3 5.72 -10.44 29.40
N VAL A 4 6.33 -9.82 28.38
CA VAL A 4 5.66 -9.43 27.13
C VAL A 4 6.03 -10.38 25.97
N GLY A 5 6.83 -11.43 26.23
CA GLY A 5 7.29 -12.35 25.19
C GLY A 5 8.32 -11.74 24.23
N LEU A 6 8.97 -10.65 24.62
CA LEU A 6 9.97 -9.93 23.83
C LEU A 6 11.40 -10.47 24.02
N ALA A 7 11.60 -11.39 24.95
CA ALA A 7 12.86 -12.09 25.16
C ALA A 7 12.59 -13.58 25.33
N GLU A 8 13.58 -14.42 25.02
CA GLU A 8 13.52 -15.86 25.21
C GLU A 8 14.81 -16.38 25.82
N LYS A 9 14.76 -17.56 26.45
CA LYS A 9 15.94 -18.21 27.01
C LYS A 9 16.62 -19.08 25.94
N VAL A 10 17.88 -18.78 25.64
CA VAL A 10 18.74 -19.58 24.75
C VAL A 10 19.97 -19.98 25.56
N ALA A 11 20.25 -21.30 25.65
CA ALA A 11 21.37 -21.84 26.43
C ALA A 11 21.46 -21.34 27.90
N GLY A 12 20.32 -21.02 28.51
CA GLY A 12 20.24 -20.52 29.89
C GLY A 12 20.30 -18.99 30.02
N GLU A 13 20.62 -18.27 28.95
CA GLU A 13 20.69 -16.81 28.92
C GLU A 13 19.46 -16.18 28.26
N TRP A 14 19.05 -15.00 28.72
CA TRP A 14 17.94 -14.26 28.11
C TRP A 14 18.42 -13.48 26.90
N MET A 15 17.89 -13.80 25.73
CA MET A 15 18.17 -13.11 24.49
C MET A 15 16.94 -12.34 24.00
N PRO A 16 17.12 -11.11 23.47
CA PRO A 16 16.02 -10.34 22.90
C PRO A 16 15.55 -10.97 21.60
N ARG A 17 14.23 -11.01 21.38
CA ARG A 17 13.66 -11.39 20.08
C ARG A 17 13.81 -10.25 19.08
N ARG A 18 13.69 -10.56 17.78
CA ARG A 18 13.71 -9.55 16.70
C ARG A 18 12.72 -8.40 16.95
N ALA A 19 11.53 -8.70 17.44
CA ALA A 19 10.53 -7.69 17.80
C ALA A 19 11.07 -6.70 18.85
N ALA A 20 11.80 -7.17 19.87
CA ALA A 20 12.38 -6.30 20.89
C ALA A 20 13.47 -5.39 20.32
N VAL A 21 14.32 -5.94 19.45
CA VAL A 21 15.35 -5.16 18.74
C VAL A 21 14.69 -4.07 17.90
N LEU A 22 13.67 -4.43 17.10
CA LEU A 22 12.94 -3.49 16.26
C LEU A 22 12.24 -2.38 17.06
N LEU A 23 11.62 -2.72 18.19
CA LEU A 23 10.84 -1.78 19.00
C LEU A 23 11.70 -0.85 19.86
N PHE A 24 12.85 -1.33 20.35
CA PHE A 24 13.57 -0.65 21.45
C PHE A 24 15.06 -0.40 21.19
N ALA A 25 15.70 -1.06 20.22
CA ALA A 25 17.09 -0.74 19.91
C ALA A 25 17.16 0.66 19.29
N GLU A 26 18.20 1.42 19.64
CA GLU A 26 18.44 2.75 19.08
C GLU A 26 18.68 2.67 17.56
N GLU A 27 19.43 1.66 17.11
CA GLU A 27 19.71 1.40 15.69
C GLU A 27 19.39 -0.06 15.31
N PRO A 28 18.10 -0.42 15.14
CA PRO A 28 17.72 -1.79 14.80
C PRO A 28 18.29 -2.24 13.46
N GLY A 29 18.37 -1.34 12.48
CA GLY A 29 18.89 -1.65 11.15
C GLY A 29 20.35 -2.10 11.16
N GLY A 30 21.19 -1.49 12.00
CA GLY A 30 22.60 -1.91 12.16
C GLY A 30 22.73 -3.31 12.75
N LEU A 31 21.93 -3.62 13.78
CA LEU A 31 21.89 -4.94 14.40
C LEU A 31 21.36 -6.02 13.43
N LEU A 32 20.33 -5.68 12.65
CA LEU A 32 19.72 -6.58 11.69
C LEU A 32 20.57 -6.83 10.44
N ALA A 33 21.42 -5.87 10.07
CA ALA A 33 22.36 -6.02 8.96
C ALA A 33 23.37 -7.16 9.20
N ALA A 34 23.78 -7.37 10.45
CA ALA A 34 24.62 -8.51 10.84
C ALA A 34 23.96 -9.87 10.56
N HIS A 35 22.64 -9.90 10.45
CA HIS A 35 21.84 -11.07 10.12
C HIS A 35 21.28 -11.03 8.69
N GLY A 36 21.82 -10.17 7.82
CA GLY A 36 21.43 -10.08 6.42
C GLY A 36 20.02 -9.52 6.21
N THR A 37 19.48 -8.74 7.14
CA THR A 37 18.13 -8.15 7.03
C THR A 37 18.15 -6.63 7.21
N ARG A 38 17.11 -5.95 6.73
CA ARG A 38 16.94 -4.49 6.87
C ARG A 38 15.60 -4.16 7.53
N ALA A 39 15.45 -2.94 8.01
CA ALA A 39 14.22 -2.45 8.65
C ALA A 39 13.96 -0.96 8.37
N GLU A 40 14.54 -0.43 7.30
CA GLU A 40 14.54 1.00 6.99
C GLU A 40 13.37 1.36 6.08
N VAL A 41 13.02 2.64 6.07
CA VAL A 41 12.09 3.23 5.10
C VAL A 41 12.87 4.18 4.21
N ARG A 42 12.77 4.02 2.89
CA ARG A 42 13.34 4.95 1.91
C ARG A 42 12.22 5.72 1.23
N LEU A 43 12.31 7.04 1.30
CA LEU A 43 11.44 7.98 0.60
C LEU A 43 12.12 8.46 -0.69
N VAL A 44 11.39 8.36 -1.80
CA VAL A 44 11.80 8.84 -3.12
C VAL A 44 10.70 9.73 -3.69
N ILE A 45 11.06 10.90 -4.19
CA ILE A 45 10.10 11.88 -4.72
C ILE A 45 10.43 12.13 -6.18
N TYR A 46 9.50 11.78 -7.06
CA TYR A 46 9.65 11.91 -8.50
C TYR A 46 8.97 13.17 -9.03
N GLN A 47 9.46 13.64 -10.17
CA GLN A 47 8.80 14.65 -11.00
C GLN A 47 8.05 13.95 -12.13
N GLY A 48 6.75 14.18 -12.23
CA GLY A 48 5.90 13.49 -13.19
C GLY A 48 5.25 12.23 -12.61
N LYS A 49 4.67 11.43 -13.50
CA LYS A 49 3.83 10.27 -13.16
C LYS A 49 4.55 8.92 -13.24
N ALA A 50 5.81 8.90 -13.68
CA ALA A 50 6.59 7.69 -13.84
C ALA A 50 8.01 7.90 -13.36
N ALA A 51 8.68 6.82 -12.92
CA ALA A 51 10.11 6.86 -12.67
C ALA A 51 10.84 6.70 -14.02
N GLU A 52 11.67 7.67 -14.38
CA GLU A 52 12.42 7.64 -15.64
C GLU A 52 13.75 6.93 -15.44
N ALA A 53 13.96 5.85 -16.20
CA ALA A 53 15.22 5.12 -16.25
C ALA A 53 16.17 5.81 -17.24
N GLY A 54 16.97 6.76 -16.75
CA GLY A 54 17.96 7.48 -17.54
C GLY A 54 19.17 7.90 -16.71
N ALA A 55 20.20 8.44 -17.38
CA ALA A 55 21.43 8.91 -16.73
C ALA A 55 21.17 9.99 -15.65
N LYS A 56 20.03 10.68 -15.74
CA LYS A 56 19.51 11.57 -14.70
C LYS A 56 18.11 11.08 -14.33
N PRO A 57 17.93 10.42 -13.17
CA PRO A 57 16.60 10.08 -12.72
C PRO A 57 15.81 11.37 -12.45
N ASN A 58 14.52 11.35 -12.74
CA ASN A 58 13.60 12.47 -12.53
C ASN A 58 13.21 12.64 -11.04
N MET A 59 14.17 12.55 -10.13
CA MET A 59 13.96 12.73 -8.70
C MET A 59 14.02 14.23 -8.35
N ARG A 60 13.03 14.73 -7.61
CA ARG A 60 12.99 16.14 -7.17
C ARG A 60 14.03 16.45 -6.11
N LYS A 61 14.34 15.45 -5.27
CA LYS A 61 15.29 15.53 -4.15
C LYS A 61 16.07 14.21 -4.07
N PRO A 62 17.29 14.20 -3.50
CA PRO A 62 17.98 12.95 -3.19
C PRO A 62 17.11 12.03 -2.31
N PRO A 63 17.11 10.71 -2.52
CA PRO A 63 16.38 9.79 -1.68
C PRO A 63 16.73 9.95 -0.21
N ARG A 64 15.71 9.97 0.65
CA ARG A 64 15.88 10.07 2.10
C ARG A 64 15.61 8.73 2.74
N THR A 65 16.54 8.24 3.54
CA THR A 65 16.38 6.99 4.30
C THR A 65 16.14 7.31 5.77
N LEU A 66 15.05 6.78 6.32
CA LEU A 66 14.63 6.91 7.71
C LEU A 66 14.95 5.61 8.46
N ARG A 67 15.43 5.75 9.70
CA ARG A 67 15.98 4.67 10.53
C ARG A 67 15.57 4.90 11.99
N GLY A 68 15.72 3.86 12.80
CA GLY A 68 15.48 3.89 14.24
C GLY A 68 14.46 2.85 14.71
N PRO A 69 14.11 2.86 16.00
CA PRO A 69 13.09 1.97 16.56
C PRO A 69 11.73 2.24 15.92
N LEU A 70 10.89 1.20 15.82
CA LEU A 70 9.67 1.26 15.00
C LEU A 70 8.73 2.40 15.36
N ILE A 71 8.58 2.75 16.64
CA ILE A 71 7.72 3.85 17.05
C ILE A 71 8.19 5.19 16.47
N ARG A 72 9.49 5.49 16.57
CA ARG A 72 10.08 6.69 15.94
C ARG A 72 10.07 6.61 14.44
N LEU A 73 10.38 5.43 13.87
CA LEU A 73 10.38 5.24 12.43
C LEU A 73 9.00 5.53 11.84
N ILE A 74 7.93 5.09 12.49
CA ILE A 74 6.55 5.40 12.10
C ILE A 74 6.32 6.91 12.14
N ASP A 75 6.56 7.55 13.29
CA ASP A 75 6.27 8.98 13.48
C ASP A 75 7.09 9.87 12.52
N ASP A 76 8.38 9.60 12.40
CA ASP A 76 9.29 10.31 11.51
C ASP A 76 8.91 10.13 10.05
N THR A 77 8.45 8.93 9.65
CA THR A 77 7.99 8.66 8.29
C THR A 77 6.69 9.38 7.99
N VAL A 78 5.69 9.29 8.86
CA VAL A 78 4.38 9.95 8.67
C VAL A 78 4.58 11.46 8.57
N ARG A 79 5.31 12.06 9.52
CA ARG A 79 5.63 13.49 9.49
C ARG A 79 6.34 13.88 8.19
N THR A 80 7.41 13.16 7.84
CA THR A 80 8.19 13.50 6.63
C THR A 80 7.33 13.40 5.36
N VAL A 81 6.48 12.39 5.22
CA VAL A 81 5.61 12.25 4.05
C VAL A 81 4.55 13.35 4.00
N LEU A 82 3.89 13.65 5.12
CA LEU A 82 2.89 14.72 5.18
C LEU A 82 3.50 16.12 4.92
N ASP A 83 4.70 16.39 5.41
CA ASP A 83 5.44 17.63 5.13
C ASP A 83 5.74 17.77 3.63
N GLU A 84 6.19 16.70 2.98
CA GLU A 84 6.48 16.69 1.54
C GLU A 84 5.21 16.86 0.69
N LEU A 85 4.10 16.24 1.10
CA LEU A 85 2.80 16.45 0.46
C LEU A 85 2.33 17.91 0.63
N SER A 86 2.51 18.50 1.82
CA SER A 86 2.12 19.88 2.11
C SER A 86 2.95 20.90 1.31
N GLN A 87 4.28 20.72 1.24
CA GLN A 87 5.17 21.55 0.42
C GLN A 87 4.81 21.49 -1.07
N GLY A 88 4.35 20.32 -1.54
CA GLY A 88 3.82 20.18 -2.90
C GLY A 88 2.63 21.10 -3.18
N VAL A 89 1.77 21.33 -2.19
CA VAL A 89 0.60 22.22 -2.26
C VAL A 89 1.01 23.70 -2.26
N GLU A 90 1.95 24.09 -1.41
CA GLU A 90 2.39 25.50 -1.35
C GLU A 90 3.02 25.93 -2.67
N LEU A 91 3.90 25.09 -3.23
CA LEU A 91 4.52 25.36 -4.53
C LEU A 91 3.47 25.42 -5.65
N ALA A 92 2.42 24.58 -5.59
CA ALA A 92 1.28 24.60 -6.48
C ALA A 92 0.46 25.90 -6.43
N SER A 93 0.24 26.45 -5.25
CA SER A 93 -0.53 27.69 -5.06
C SER A 93 0.18 28.93 -5.65
N SER A 94 1.51 28.87 -5.75
CA SER A 94 2.34 29.91 -6.40
C SER A 94 2.38 29.80 -7.94
N GLY A 95 1.82 28.74 -8.51
CA GLY A 95 1.75 28.46 -9.94
C GLY A 95 1.28 27.03 -10.20
N PHE A 96 0.05 26.91 -10.73
CA PHE A 96 -0.72 25.67 -10.98
C PHE A 96 0.08 24.35 -10.91
N ARG A 97 0.12 23.74 -9.72
CA ARG A 97 0.33 22.29 -9.56
C ARG A 97 -0.81 21.70 -8.73
N ALA A 98 -0.98 20.38 -8.75
CA ALA A 98 -2.08 19.70 -8.08
C ALA A 98 -1.94 19.82 -6.54
N GLN A 99 -2.99 20.29 -5.88
CA GLN A 99 -3.14 20.14 -4.43
C GLN A 99 -3.19 18.64 -4.10
N HIS A 100 -2.51 18.18 -3.05
CA HIS A 100 -2.68 16.83 -2.55
C HIS A 100 -3.97 16.75 -1.72
N LEU A 101 -4.88 15.88 -2.13
CA LEU A 101 -6.24 15.74 -1.58
C LEU A 101 -6.35 14.63 -0.52
N TYR A 102 -5.26 13.89 -0.26
CA TYR A 102 -5.32 12.74 0.63
C TYR A 102 -5.71 13.14 2.07
N PRO A 103 -6.68 12.47 2.68
CA PRO A 103 -6.90 12.60 4.11
C PRO A 103 -5.64 12.12 4.86
N GLU A 104 -5.12 12.93 5.79
CA GLU A 104 -3.88 12.62 6.53
C GLU A 104 -3.95 11.25 7.22
N ARG A 105 -5.13 10.90 7.73
CA ARG A 105 -5.41 9.62 8.38
C ARG A 105 -5.17 8.42 7.45
N VAL A 106 -5.46 8.56 6.15
CA VAL A 106 -5.24 7.51 5.15
C VAL A 106 -3.74 7.32 4.90
N VAL A 107 -2.99 8.41 4.77
CA VAL A 107 -1.53 8.39 4.58
C VAL A 107 -0.86 7.75 5.80
N LYS A 108 -1.26 8.17 7.01
CA LYS A 108 -0.77 7.60 8.27
C LYS A 108 -1.01 6.10 8.32
N GLU A 109 -2.24 5.66 8.04
CA GLU A 109 -2.62 4.25 8.12
C GLU A 109 -1.87 3.39 7.08
N ALA A 110 -1.70 3.89 5.84
CA ALA A 110 -0.91 3.20 4.82
C ALA A 110 0.55 2.98 5.27
N ILE A 111 1.17 4.00 5.86
CA ILE A 111 2.54 3.93 6.37
C ILE A 111 2.64 2.98 7.55
N VAL A 112 1.75 3.11 8.55
CA VAL A 112 1.74 2.24 9.73
C VAL A 112 1.58 0.78 9.31
N ASN A 113 0.59 0.48 8.45
CA ASN A 113 0.35 -0.88 7.97
C ASN A 113 1.57 -1.44 7.22
N SER A 114 2.22 -0.63 6.40
CA SER A 114 3.44 -1.05 5.68
C SER A 114 4.58 -1.44 6.62
N ILE A 115 4.71 -0.79 7.78
CA ILE A 115 5.76 -1.04 8.76
C ILE A 115 5.38 -2.24 9.63
N ILE A 116 4.20 -2.26 10.25
CA ILE A 116 3.84 -3.29 11.23
C ILE A 116 3.59 -4.66 10.59
N HIS A 117 3.16 -4.71 9.33
CA HIS A 117 2.91 -5.97 8.60
C HIS A 117 4.06 -6.41 7.69
N ARG A 118 5.18 -5.67 7.67
CA ARG A 118 6.38 -6.00 6.90
C ARG A 118 6.94 -7.38 7.25
N ASP A 119 7.46 -8.09 6.25
CA ASP A 119 8.33 -9.24 6.49
C ASP A 119 9.76 -8.80 6.87
N TYR A 120 10.06 -8.85 8.17
CA TYR A 120 11.39 -8.49 8.70
C TYR A 120 12.48 -9.55 8.49
N ARG A 121 12.19 -10.66 7.80
CA ARG A 121 13.20 -11.63 7.36
C ARG A 121 13.89 -11.20 6.06
N LEU A 122 13.29 -10.27 5.32
CA LEU A 122 13.79 -9.84 4.01
C LEU A 122 14.84 -8.73 4.11
N ASN A 123 15.84 -8.81 3.23
CA ASN A 123 16.88 -7.80 3.07
C ASN A 123 16.47 -6.64 2.14
N ARG A 124 15.28 -6.08 2.33
CA ARG A 124 14.74 -5.00 1.50
C ARG A 124 14.14 -3.91 2.38
N GLU A 125 14.27 -2.65 1.99
CA GLU A 125 13.63 -1.55 2.69
C GLU A 125 12.15 -1.40 2.27
N ILE A 126 11.34 -0.73 3.09
CA ILE A 126 10.07 -0.18 2.62
C ILE A 126 10.41 0.99 1.70
N ILE A 127 9.79 1.07 0.54
CA ILE A 127 9.99 2.18 -0.38
C ILE A 127 8.70 2.97 -0.50
N ILE A 128 8.76 4.24 -0.09
CA ILE A 128 7.68 5.19 -0.29
C ILE A 128 8.03 6.05 -1.50
N ARG A 129 7.15 6.09 -2.49
CA ARG A 129 7.32 6.87 -3.72
C ARG A 129 6.22 7.91 -3.83
N ILE A 130 6.59 9.17 -3.99
CA ILE A 130 5.66 10.27 -4.26
C ILE A 130 5.81 10.66 -5.72
N PHE A 131 4.70 10.62 -6.45
CA PHE A 131 4.57 11.10 -7.83
C PHE A 131 3.61 12.29 -7.89
N ASP A 132 3.51 12.92 -9.06
CA ASP A 132 2.60 14.04 -9.28
C ASP A 132 1.12 13.67 -9.05
N ASP A 133 0.75 12.40 -9.26
CA ASP A 133 -0.64 11.93 -9.23
C ASP A 133 -0.92 10.81 -8.23
N ARG A 134 0.09 10.31 -7.49
CA ARG A 134 -0.11 9.24 -6.52
C ARG A 134 0.99 9.13 -5.47
N LEU A 135 0.65 8.50 -4.36
CA LEU A 135 1.56 7.99 -3.33
C LEU A 135 1.58 6.47 -3.41
N GLU A 136 2.76 5.86 -3.48
CA GLU A 136 2.94 4.41 -3.42
C GLU A 136 3.74 4.05 -2.17
N VAL A 137 3.27 3.05 -1.43
CA VAL A 137 3.96 2.47 -0.27
C VAL A 137 4.21 0.99 -0.55
N ASP A 138 5.46 0.65 -0.85
CA ASP A 138 5.92 -0.68 -1.24
C ASP A 138 6.60 -1.35 -0.03
N SER A 139 5.93 -2.36 0.55
CA SER A 139 6.41 -3.09 1.72
C SER A 139 6.83 -4.52 1.37
N PRO A 140 8.02 -4.98 1.83
CA PRO A 140 8.48 -6.35 1.61
C PRO A 140 7.56 -7.41 2.23
N GLY A 141 7.29 -8.48 1.48
CA GLY A 141 6.49 -9.63 1.89
C GLY A 141 5.17 -9.76 1.12
N VAL A 142 4.31 -10.67 1.56
CA VAL A 142 2.98 -10.95 0.96
C VAL A 142 1.85 -10.62 1.94
N PHE A 143 0.59 -10.65 1.47
CA PHE A 143 -0.55 -10.57 2.37
C PHE A 143 -0.54 -11.74 3.38
N PRO A 144 -0.94 -11.51 4.65
CA PRO A 144 -0.92 -12.55 5.66
C PRO A 144 -2.16 -13.46 5.57
N GLY A 145 -1.96 -14.78 5.52
CA GLY A 145 -3.04 -15.77 5.50
C GLY A 145 -3.86 -15.71 4.22
N ALA A 146 -5.19 -15.78 4.33
CA ALA A 146 -6.12 -15.78 3.19
C ALA A 146 -6.53 -14.37 2.72
N ILE A 147 -5.79 -13.33 3.12
CA ILE A 147 -6.05 -11.96 2.67
C ILE A 147 -5.53 -11.83 1.23
N THR A 148 -6.36 -11.27 0.36
CA THR A 148 -6.06 -10.98 -1.04
C THR A 148 -6.39 -9.51 -1.31
N SER A 149 -5.89 -8.96 -2.41
CA SER A 149 -6.27 -7.59 -2.82
C SER A 149 -7.78 -7.43 -3.06
N ALA A 150 -8.48 -8.52 -3.42
CA ALA A 150 -9.92 -8.54 -3.64
C ALA A 150 -10.72 -8.49 -2.33
N ASN A 151 -10.21 -9.08 -1.24
CA ASN A 151 -10.96 -9.17 0.03
C ASN A 151 -10.42 -8.25 1.14
N ILE A 152 -9.29 -7.57 0.95
CA ILE A 152 -8.61 -6.80 2.02
C ILE A 152 -9.49 -5.73 2.68
N ALA A 153 -10.46 -5.18 1.94
CA ALA A 153 -11.43 -4.23 2.47
C ALA A 153 -12.40 -4.84 3.51
N SER A 154 -12.61 -6.17 3.48
CA SER A 154 -13.59 -6.89 4.29
C SER A 154 -13.03 -8.07 5.09
N ALA A 155 -11.80 -8.51 4.83
CA ALA A 155 -11.22 -9.73 5.39
C ALA A 155 -10.80 -9.65 6.88
N GLY A 156 -10.87 -8.45 7.48
CA GLY A 156 -10.33 -8.19 8.81
C GLY A 156 -8.80 -8.16 8.82
N SER A 157 -8.18 -7.75 9.94
CA SER A 157 -6.72 -7.71 10.06
C SER A 157 -6.17 -9.03 10.61
N LYS A 158 -5.11 -9.55 9.99
CA LYS A 158 -4.29 -10.63 10.52
C LYS A 158 -2.87 -10.14 10.72
N ALA A 159 -2.42 -10.08 11.96
CA ALA A 159 -1.08 -9.59 12.29
C ALA A 159 0.01 -10.62 11.97
N ARG A 160 0.84 -10.35 10.96
CA ARG A 160 2.10 -11.09 10.70
C ARG A 160 3.03 -11.00 11.91
N ASN A 161 3.18 -9.79 12.46
CA ASN A 161 4.07 -9.51 13.58
C ASN A 161 3.29 -9.25 14.87
N SER A 162 2.63 -10.28 15.42
CA SER A 162 1.74 -10.15 16.58
C SER A 162 2.39 -9.48 17.81
N LEU A 163 3.67 -9.75 18.09
CA LEU A 163 4.41 -9.10 19.18
C LEU A 163 4.63 -7.61 18.92
N ILE A 164 4.91 -7.21 17.68
CA ILE A 164 5.09 -5.80 17.31
C ILE A 164 3.77 -5.07 17.46
N VAL A 165 2.72 -5.60 16.84
CA VAL A 165 1.37 -5.02 16.86
C VAL A 165 0.85 -4.88 18.29
N LYS A 166 0.94 -5.95 19.09
CA LYS A 166 0.53 -5.91 20.50
C LYS A 166 1.32 -4.88 21.30
N THR A 167 2.64 -4.86 21.16
CA THR A 167 3.47 -3.93 21.94
C THR A 167 3.20 -2.48 21.54
N LEU A 168 3.05 -2.17 20.25
CA LEU A 168 2.72 -0.82 19.76
C LEU A 168 1.36 -0.32 20.28
N ARG A 169 0.38 -1.22 20.43
CA ARG A 169 -0.92 -0.90 21.02
C ARG A 169 -0.82 -0.48 22.49
N ASP A 170 0.16 -1.04 23.21
CA ASP A 170 0.38 -0.76 24.63
C ASP A 170 1.19 0.55 24.87
N PHE A 171 1.64 1.25 23.81
CA PHE A 171 2.28 2.56 23.95
C PHE A 171 1.27 3.63 24.41
N PRO A 172 1.71 4.66 25.15
CA PRO A 172 0.82 5.74 25.61
C PRO A 172 0.07 6.46 24.48
N VAL A 173 0.72 6.58 23.32
CA VAL A 173 0.13 7.10 22.08
C VAL A 173 0.32 6.01 21.03
N PRO A 174 -0.67 5.13 20.82
CA PRO A 174 -0.53 4.05 19.86
C PRO A 174 -0.53 4.62 18.42
N PRO A 175 0.34 4.11 17.53
CA PRO A 175 0.41 4.60 16.16
C PRO A 175 -0.85 4.25 15.35
N ASN A 176 -1.56 3.17 15.70
CA ASN A 176 -2.83 2.76 15.12
C ASN A 176 -3.91 2.51 16.19
N PHE A 177 -5.18 2.71 15.81
CA PHE A 177 -6.34 2.27 16.59
C PHE A 177 -6.73 0.87 16.10
N ASP A 178 -6.24 -0.14 16.80
CA ASP A 178 -6.12 -1.51 16.30
C ASP A 178 -7.42 -2.33 16.53
N LEU A 179 -8.52 -1.88 15.91
CA LEU A 179 -9.86 -2.49 15.95
C LEU A 179 -10.23 -3.23 14.65
N ASN A 180 -9.27 -3.59 13.79
CA ASN A 180 -9.51 -4.07 12.42
C ASN A 180 -10.20 -3.04 11.50
N GLU A 181 -10.31 -1.78 11.93
CA GLU A 181 -11.01 -0.72 11.20
C GLU A 181 -10.08 0.08 10.29
N GLY A 182 -8.76 -0.10 10.37
CA GLY A 182 -7.77 0.69 9.63
C GLY A 182 -7.99 0.69 8.13
N VAL A 183 -8.02 -0.49 7.49
CA VAL A 183 -8.27 -0.59 6.06
C VAL A 183 -9.68 -0.11 5.69
N PRO A 184 -10.79 -0.57 6.31
CA PRO A 184 -12.12 -0.03 6.05
C PRO A 184 -12.20 1.51 6.17
N MET A 185 -11.54 2.09 7.16
CA MET A 185 -11.43 3.53 7.36
C MET A 185 -10.72 4.20 6.18
N MET A 186 -9.61 3.63 5.68
CA MET A 186 -8.95 4.18 4.50
C MET A 186 -9.88 4.28 3.29
N PHE A 187 -10.68 3.24 3.05
CA PHE A 187 -11.68 3.25 1.96
C PHE A 187 -12.77 4.30 2.19
N ALA A 188 -13.28 4.41 3.41
CA ALA A 188 -14.33 5.37 3.76
C ALA A 188 -13.85 6.83 3.66
N GLU A 189 -12.67 7.16 4.19
CA GLU A 189 -12.10 8.51 4.14
C GLU A 189 -11.79 8.93 2.69
N MET A 190 -11.23 8.03 1.88
CA MET A 190 -11.00 8.31 0.46
C MET A 190 -12.32 8.55 -0.28
N ALA A 191 -13.38 7.79 0.02
CA ALA A 191 -14.70 8.02 -0.56
C ALA A 191 -15.31 9.36 -0.14
N ASN A 192 -15.20 9.74 1.14
CA ASN A 192 -15.66 11.03 1.66
C ASN A 192 -14.94 12.21 1.00
N ALA A 193 -13.65 12.05 0.73
CA ALA A 193 -12.83 13.00 -0.01
C ALA A 193 -13.05 12.96 -1.55
N ARG A 194 -13.98 12.12 -2.04
CA ARG A 194 -14.25 11.88 -3.46
C ARG A 194 -13.02 11.45 -4.26
N LEU A 195 -12.14 10.66 -3.65
CA LEU A 195 -10.97 10.08 -4.30
C LEU A 195 -11.20 8.63 -4.69
N TYR A 196 -10.36 8.14 -5.60
CA TYR A 196 -10.32 6.71 -5.90
C TYR A 196 -9.93 5.90 -4.66
N PRO A 197 -10.50 4.69 -4.48
CA PRO A 197 -10.18 3.86 -3.33
C PRO A 197 -8.69 3.49 -3.31
N PRO A 198 -8.11 3.21 -2.12
CA PRO A 198 -6.77 2.66 -2.02
C PRO A 198 -6.64 1.38 -2.86
N GLN A 199 -5.58 1.28 -3.65
CA GLN A 199 -5.32 0.12 -4.48
C GLN A 199 -4.24 -0.75 -3.82
N TYR A 200 -4.57 -2.00 -3.58
CA TYR A 200 -3.64 -2.97 -3.02
C TYR A 200 -3.19 -3.94 -4.10
N ARG A 201 -1.89 -4.15 -4.21
CA ARG A 201 -1.30 -5.12 -5.15
C ARG A 201 -0.26 -5.96 -4.43
N GLN A 202 -0.35 -7.27 -4.60
CA GLN A 202 0.74 -8.17 -4.27
C GLN A 202 1.51 -8.49 -5.55
N THR A 203 2.84 -8.39 -5.52
CA THR A 203 3.70 -8.99 -6.54
C THR A 203 4.44 -10.15 -5.90
N LEU A 204 4.36 -11.31 -6.56
CA LEU A 204 5.05 -12.52 -6.17
C LEU A 204 5.71 -13.09 -7.43
N ASP A 205 7.01 -12.83 -7.57
CA ASP A 205 7.86 -13.44 -8.59
C ASP A 205 9.13 -14.02 -7.94
N ALA A 206 10.00 -14.66 -8.74
CA ALA A 206 11.20 -15.32 -8.25
C ALA A 206 12.18 -14.40 -7.49
N THR A 207 12.01 -13.08 -7.60
CA THR A 207 12.94 -12.06 -7.11
C THR A 207 12.29 -11.03 -6.17
N HIS A 208 10.97 -10.86 -6.25
CA HIS A 208 10.24 -9.85 -5.50
C HIS A 208 8.98 -10.44 -4.88
N GLU A 209 8.94 -10.41 -3.54
CA GLU A 209 7.70 -10.44 -2.77
C GLU A 209 7.45 -9.06 -2.16
N ASN A 210 6.35 -8.42 -2.57
CA ASN A 210 5.92 -7.17 -1.99
C ASN A 210 4.40 -7.02 -1.97
N VAL A 211 3.96 -6.18 -1.03
CA VAL A 211 2.63 -5.60 -1.01
C VAL A 211 2.80 -4.11 -1.25
N THR A 212 2.18 -3.61 -2.30
CA THR A 212 2.14 -2.18 -2.63
C THR A 212 0.74 -1.63 -2.38
N VAL A 213 0.67 -0.52 -1.65
CA VAL A 213 -0.53 0.30 -1.51
C VAL A 213 -0.35 1.57 -2.34
N THR A 214 -1.27 1.82 -3.26
CA THR A 214 -1.29 3.02 -4.08
C THR A 214 -2.49 3.89 -3.72
N LEU A 215 -2.24 5.16 -3.40
CA LEU A 215 -3.25 6.18 -3.18
C LEU A 215 -3.18 7.17 -4.34
N LEU A 216 -4.24 7.28 -5.14
CA LEU A 216 -4.29 8.22 -6.26
C LEU A 216 -4.73 9.62 -5.78
N ASN A 217 -3.98 10.65 -6.17
CA ASN A 217 -4.34 12.05 -5.96
C ASN A 217 -5.29 12.54 -7.07
N LEU A 218 -6.39 11.82 -7.29
CA LEU A 218 -7.30 12.09 -8.38
C LEU A 218 -8.74 12.05 -7.86
N GLU A 219 -9.47 13.12 -8.14
CA GLU A 219 -10.91 13.15 -7.89
C GLU A 219 -11.60 12.09 -8.75
N ARG A 220 -12.50 11.36 -8.11
CA ARG A 220 -13.24 10.25 -8.66
C ARG A 220 -14.58 10.78 -9.20
N PRO A 221 -14.85 10.63 -10.51
CA PRO A 221 -16.12 11.08 -11.06
C PRO A 221 -17.25 10.19 -10.55
N THR A 222 -18.44 10.74 -10.30
CA THR A 222 -19.58 9.99 -9.75
C THR A 222 -19.92 8.73 -10.54
N ILE A 223 -19.81 8.80 -11.87
CA ILE A 223 -20.08 7.67 -12.77
C ILE A 223 -19.16 6.46 -12.54
N TRP A 224 -17.96 6.69 -11.97
CA TRP A 224 -17.08 5.60 -11.61
C TRP A 224 -17.72 4.66 -10.59
N ASP A 225 -18.52 5.16 -9.65
CA ASP A 225 -19.11 4.32 -8.60
C ASP A 225 -20.14 3.34 -9.17
N GLU A 226 -20.92 3.80 -10.15
CA GLU A 226 -21.87 2.96 -10.89
C GLU A 226 -21.14 1.89 -11.71
N VAL A 227 -20.09 2.28 -12.43
CA VAL A 227 -19.25 1.39 -13.24
C VAL A 227 -18.52 0.37 -12.38
N SER A 228 -17.90 0.84 -11.29
CA SER A 228 -17.18 0.03 -10.31
C SER A 228 -18.10 -1.02 -9.69
N GLY A 229 -19.29 -0.61 -9.25
CA GLY A 229 -20.28 -1.54 -8.69
C GLY A 229 -20.87 -2.49 -9.73
N TRP A 230 -20.98 -2.07 -10.99
CA TRP A 230 -21.37 -2.96 -12.09
C TRP A 230 -20.31 -4.04 -12.32
N ILE A 231 -19.02 -3.69 -12.32
CA ILE A 231 -17.91 -4.65 -12.46
C ILE A 231 -17.95 -5.68 -11.32
N ASP A 232 -18.18 -5.23 -10.08
CA ASP A 232 -18.23 -6.14 -8.92
C ASP A 232 -19.37 -7.18 -9.02
N ARG A 233 -20.48 -6.83 -9.71
CA ARG A 233 -21.64 -7.73 -9.88
C ARG A 233 -21.58 -8.58 -11.14
N ASN A 234 -21.00 -8.06 -12.23
CA ASN A 234 -21.09 -8.66 -13.56
C ASN A 234 -19.74 -9.13 -14.11
N GLY A 235 -18.63 -8.79 -13.45
CA GLY A 235 -17.29 -9.07 -13.91
C GLY A 235 -16.77 -8.04 -14.93
N PRO A 236 -15.94 -8.46 -15.91
CA PRO A 236 -15.28 -7.54 -16.83
C PRO A 236 -16.25 -6.68 -17.64
N ILE A 237 -15.89 -5.42 -17.85
CA ILE A 237 -16.72 -4.42 -18.53
C ILE A 237 -16.22 -4.09 -19.93
N ALA A 238 -17.14 -3.96 -20.88
CA ALA A 238 -16.87 -3.55 -22.25
C ALA A 238 -17.36 -2.11 -22.53
N ASN A 239 -17.01 -1.58 -23.71
CA ASN A 239 -17.44 -0.25 -24.13
C ASN A 239 -18.97 -0.10 -24.20
N SER A 240 -19.68 -1.14 -24.64
CA SER A 240 -21.15 -1.17 -24.72
C SER A 240 -21.79 -0.97 -23.36
N ASP A 241 -21.22 -1.55 -22.31
CA ASP A 241 -21.75 -1.49 -20.95
C ASP A 241 -21.59 -0.07 -20.40
N ILE A 242 -20.46 0.59 -20.66
CA ILE A 242 -20.26 2.01 -20.31
C ILE A 242 -21.27 2.90 -21.02
N CYS A 243 -21.55 2.66 -22.30
CA CYS A 243 -22.56 3.43 -23.04
C CYS A 243 -23.93 3.32 -22.37
N GLN A 244 -24.29 2.13 -21.89
CA GLN A 244 -25.57 1.89 -21.20
C GLN A 244 -25.60 2.52 -19.80
N ILE A 245 -24.56 2.33 -18.99
CA ILE A 245 -24.50 2.83 -17.61
C ILE A 245 -24.44 4.36 -17.58
N ALA A 246 -23.56 4.96 -18.38
CA ALA A 246 -23.32 6.40 -18.37
C ALA A 246 -24.22 7.18 -19.34
N ASN A 247 -25.03 6.50 -20.16
CA ASN A 247 -25.82 7.09 -21.23
C ASN A 247 -24.97 8.00 -22.15
N VAL A 248 -23.87 7.45 -22.65
CA VAL A 248 -22.90 8.16 -23.51
C VAL A 248 -22.65 7.43 -24.82
N ASP A 249 -22.11 8.15 -25.81
CA ASP A 249 -21.66 7.54 -27.06
C ASP A 249 -20.38 6.70 -26.90
N THR A 250 -20.09 5.87 -27.90
CA THR A 250 -18.95 4.94 -27.92
C THR A 250 -17.60 5.63 -27.83
N LEU A 251 -17.48 6.87 -28.34
CA LEU A 251 -16.25 7.65 -28.32
C LEU A 251 -15.96 8.16 -26.90
N LYS A 252 -16.97 8.70 -26.21
CA LYS A 252 -16.88 9.11 -24.80
C LYS A 252 -16.59 7.91 -23.92
N ALA A 253 -17.30 6.80 -24.09
CA ALA A 253 -17.03 5.57 -23.37
C ALA A 253 -15.58 5.08 -23.57
N SER A 254 -15.06 5.15 -24.81
CA SER A 254 -13.67 4.79 -25.09
C SER A 254 -12.66 5.70 -24.39
N LYS A 255 -12.95 7.00 -24.31
CA LYS A 255 -12.10 7.96 -23.59
C LYS A 255 -12.09 7.69 -22.09
N MET A 256 -13.25 7.36 -21.50
CA MET A 256 -13.36 7.01 -20.08
C MET A 256 -12.56 5.73 -19.77
N LEU A 257 -12.74 4.67 -20.56
CA LEU A 257 -12.00 3.42 -20.39
C LEU A 257 -10.48 3.63 -20.49
N ARG A 258 -10.01 4.41 -21.47
CA ARG A 258 -8.58 4.75 -21.56
C ARG A 258 -8.11 5.57 -20.38
N ALA A 259 -8.85 6.58 -19.94
CA ALA A 259 -8.47 7.38 -18.78
C ALA A 259 -8.34 6.50 -17.52
N TRP A 260 -9.28 5.58 -17.31
CA TRP A 260 -9.24 4.64 -16.19
C TRP A 260 -8.13 3.59 -16.30
N GLU A 261 -7.79 3.17 -17.52
CA GLU A 261 -6.62 2.32 -17.77
C GLU A 261 -5.31 3.07 -17.51
N ASP A 262 -5.17 4.30 -18.00
CA ASP A 262 -4.00 5.15 -17.81
C ASP A 262 -3.79 5.50 -16.32
N GLN A 263 -4.89 5.63 -15.57
CA GLN A 263 -4.89 5.81 -14.12
C GLN A 263 -4.60 4.51 -13.35
N GLY A 264 -4.58 3.37 -14.03
CA GLY A 264 -4.40 2.06 -13.42
C GLY A 264 -5.55 1.64 -12.51
N VAL A 265 -6.75 2.22 -12.65
CA VAL A 265 -7.97 1.76 -11.94
C VAL A 265 -8.73 0.70 -12.72
N LEU A 266 -8.40 0.52 -14.01
CA LEU A 266 -8.78 -0.61 -14.84
C LEU A 266 -7.55 -1.20 -15.53
N VAL A 267 -7.64 -2.49 -15.84
CA VAL A 267 -6.67 -3.22 -16.67
C VAL A 267 -7.41 -3.95 -17.79
N ARG A 268 -6.81 -3.98 -18.98
CA ARG A 268 -7.35 -4.77 -20.10
C ARG A 268 -7.21 -6.27 -19.81
N LEU A 269 -8.22 -7.04 -20.20
CA LEU A 269 -8.08 -8.49 -20.19
C LEU A 269 -7.07 -8.96 -21.25
N PRO A 270 -6.15 -9.87 -20.90
CA PRO A 270 -5.26 -10.48 -21.88
C PRO A 270 -6.08 -11.26 -22.93
N ASP A 271 -5.53 -11.40 -24.14
CA ASP A 271 -6.06 -12.24 -25.22
C ASP A 271 -7.39 -11.83 -25.88
N ARG A 272 -7.83 -10.58 -25.73
CA ARG A 272 -8.99 -10.05 -26.47
C ARG A 272 -8.59 -9.15 -27.63
N ALA A 273 -9.19 -9.39 -28.80
CA ALA A 273 -9.06 -8.51 -29.96
C ALA A 273 -9.65 -7.12 -29.67
N LYS A 274 -9.12 -6.06 -30.31
CA LYS A 274 -9.56 -4.67 -30.10
C LYS A 274 -11.09 -4.47 -30.18
N ARG A 275 -11.77 -5.22 -31.05
CA ARG A 275 -13.24 -5.16 -31.24
C ARG A 275 -14.06 -5.71 -30.06
N ASN A 276 -13.50 -6.62 -29.28
CA ASN A 276 -14.17 -7.29 -28.15
C ASN A 276 -13.41 -7.05 -26.84
N MET A 277 -12.69 -5.92 -26.75
CA MET A 277 -11.88 -5.58 -25.59
C MET A 277 -12.77 -5.37 -24.37
N ALA A 278 -12.37 -5.95 -23.25
CA ALA A 278 -13.01 -5.78 -21.96
C ALA A 278 -11.95 -5.50 -20.89
N TYR A 279 -12.39 -4.86 -19.81
CA TYR A 279 -11.56 -4.32 -18.76
C TYR A 279 -12.02 -4.87 -17.42
N THR A 280 -11.10 -5.03 -16.48
CA THR A 280 -11.40 -5.41 -15.09
C THR A 280 -10.64 -4.52 -14.13
N LYS A 281 -11.00 -4.51 -12.85
CA LYS A 281 -10.21 -3.81 -11.83
C LYS A 281 -8.86 -4.52 -11.65
N PRO A 282 -7.77 -3.79 -11.36
CA PRO A 282 -6.48 -4.38 -11.04
C PRO A 282 -6.62 -5.37 -9.89
N THR A 283 -6.38 -6.65 -10.17
CA THR A 283 -6.53 -7.79 -9.26
C THR A 283 -7.93 -7.99 -8.64
N GLN A 284 -8.87 -8.46 -9.46
CA GLN A 284 -9.76 -9.55 -9.04
C GLN A 284 -9.30 -10.84 -9.77
N PRO A 285 -8.51 -11.72 -9.14
CA PRO A 285 -8.54 -13.11 -9.55
C PRO A 285 -9.92 -13.63 -9.19
N PHE A 286 -10.68 -14.08 -10.18
CA PHE A 286 -11.69 -15.09 -9.91
C PHE A 286 -10.91 -16.33 -9.45
N GLU A 287 -10.84 -16.57 -8.13
CA GLU A 287 -10.45 -17.88 -7.65
C GLU A 287 -11.56 -18.84 -8.07
N GLN A 288 -11.26 -19.72 -9.04
CA GLN A 288 -11.88 -21.04 -8.95
C GLN A 288 -11.42 -21.62 -7.61
N PRO A 289 -12.32 -22.13 -6.76
CA PRO A 289 -11.91 -22.69 -5.48
C PRO A 289 -10.92 -23.82 -5.73
N SER A 290 -9.70 -23.66 -5.21
CA SER A 290 -8.74 -24.75 -5.12
C SER A 290 -9.38 -25.88 -4.33
N LEU A 291 -9.34 -27.10 -4.89
CA LEU A 291 -9.87 -28.32 -4.26
C LEU A 291 -8.98 -28.82 -3.10
N LEU A 292 -7.93 -28.08 -2.70
CA LEU A 292 -6.97 -28.51 -1.68
C LEU A 292 -6.60 -27.39 -0.70
N SER A 293 -6.41 -27.78 0.56
CA SER A 293 -6.14 -26.92 1.73
C SER A 293 -4.68 -26.43 1.76
N GLU A 294 -4.47 -25.11 1.64
CA GLU A 294 -3.14 -24.45 1.75
C GLU A 294 -2.79 -24.05 3.20
N ALA A 295 -2.86 -24.99 4.13
CA ALA A 295 -2.45 -24.76 5.51
C ALA A 295 -0.99 -25.17 5.74
N GLU A 296 -0.04 -24.42 5.15
CA GLU A 296 1.36 -24.46 5.59
C GLU A 296 1.88 -23.04 5.81
N ASP A 297 1.48 -22.44 6.93
CA ASP A 297 2.16 -21.25 7.43
C ASP A 297 2.08 -21.23 8.95
N ASN A 298 2.80 -22.18 9.56
CA ASN A 298 3.12 -22.20 10.99
C ASN A 298 4.24 -23.22 11.25
N LYS A 299 5.50 -22.77 11.21
CA LYS A 299 6.65 -23.19 12.05
C LYS A 299 7.94 -22.64 11.44
N LEU A 300 8.56 -21.69 12.14
CA LEU A 300 9.99 -21.52 12.44
C LEU A 300 10.26 -20.08 12.90
#